data_AF-A0A261BR95-F1
#
_entry.id   AF-A0A261BR95-F1
#
_cell.length_a   1.000
_cell.length_b   1.000
_cell.length_c   1.000
_cell.angle_alpha   90.00
_cell.angle_beta   90.00
_cell.angle_gamma   90.00
#
_symmetry.space_group_name_H-M   'P 1'
#
loop_
_entity.id
_entity.type
_entity.pdbx_description
1 polymer ?
#
loop_
_entity_poly.entity_id
_entity_poly.type
_entity_poly.pdbx_seq_one_letter_code
_entity_poly.pdbx_strand_id
1 'polypeptide(L)' 'RCTSADIFRVQPPIGFIKPNETVSIVIWYQNQDKKDAMTKCHYFAFYHTHSDGKGPRELWANAKIEGVRRVPAAFTTATK' A
#
# COMPACT_ATOMS: atom_id res chain seq x y z
N ARG A 1 -1.36 -1.29 -3.01
CA ARG A 1 -2.73 -1.89 -2.95
C ARG A 1 -2.89 -2.64 -1.63
N CYS A 2 -4.10 -2.99 -1.19
CA CYS A 2 -4.32 -3.78 0.03
C CYS A 2 -5.57 -4.67 -0.10
N THR A 3 -5.72 -5.64 0.80
CA THR A 3 -6.88 -6.57 0.86
C THR A 3 -8.19 -5.90 1.24
N SER A 4 -8.14 -4.77 1.96
CA SER A 4 -9.34 -4.10 2.48
C SER A 4 -9.21 -2.59 2.34
N ALA A 5 -9.35 -2.13 1.10
CA ALA A 5 -9.25 -0.72 0.73
C ALA A 5 -10.39 0.15 1.30
N ASP A 6 -11.46 -0.47 1.79
CA ASP A 6 -12.58 0.20 2.45
C ASP A 6 -12.22 0.70 3.86
N ILE A 7 -11.29 0.02 4.55
CA ILE A 7 -10.90 0.35 5.93
C ILE A 7 -9.50 0.96 6.05
N PHE A 8 -8.62 0.76 5.07
CA PHE A 8 -7.29 1.34 5.06
C PHE A 8 -7.22 2.52 4.10
N ARG A 9 -6.37 3.48 4.45
CA ARG A 9 -5.91 4.53 3.54
C ARG A 9 -4.39 4.48 3.45
N VAL A 10 -3.88 4.80 2.26
CA VAL A 10 -2.47 4.71 1.90
C VAL A 10 -2.11 5.98 1.14
N GLN A 11 -1.09 6.71 1.60
CA GLN A 11 -0.68 7.97 1.00
C GLN A 11 0.86 8.12 0.95
N PRO A 12 1.46 8.41 -0.21
CA PRO A 12 0.84 8.38 -1.53
C PRO A 12 0.54 6.92 -1.95
N PRO A 13 -0.58 6.64 -2.64
CA PRO A 13 -0.91 5.28 -3.10
C PRO A 13 -0.10 4.86 -4.34
N ILE A 14 0.50 5.83 -5.03
CA ILE A 14 1.28 5.69 -6.26
C ILE A 14 2.24 6.87 -6.37
N GLY A 15 3.45 6.64 -6.86
CA GLY A 15 4.45 7.69 -7.01
C GLY A 15 5.75 7.16 -7.58
N PHE A 16 6.77 8.01 -7.54
CA PHE A 16 8.14 7.68 -7.93
C PHE A 16 9.07 7.78 -6.73
N ILE A 17 10.16 7.02 -6.80
CA ILE A 17 11.28 7.08 -5.87
C ILE A 17 12.51 7.26 -6.76
N LYS A 18 13.34 8.27 -6.48
CA LYS A 18 14.59 8.45 -7.23
C LYS A 18 15.61 7.39 -6.82
N PRO A 19 16.64 7.12 -7.66
CA PRO A 19 17.72 6.24 -7.28
C PRO A 19 18.34 6.66 -5.94
N ASN A 20 18.52 5.69 -5.04
CA ASN A 20 19.10 5.87 -3.70
C ASN A 20 18.31 6.78 -2.75
N GLU A 21 17.08 7.18 -3.09
CA GLU A 21 16.19 7.90 -2.17
C GLU A 21 15.22 6.95 -1.46
N THR A 22 14.67 7.44 -0.34
CA THR A 22 13.60 6.76 0.40
C THR A 22 12.36 7.64 0.41
N VAL A 23 11.19 7.02 0.23
CA VAL A 23 9.89 7.68 0.35
C VAL A 23 9.13 7.06 1.52
N SER A 24 8.51 7.93 2.33
CA SER A 24 7.58 7.50 3.38
C SER A 24 6.19 7.30 2.79
N ILE A 25 5.58 6.14 3.07
CA ILE A 25 4.18 5.85 2.75
C ILE A 25 3.43 5.77 4.07
N VAL A 26 2.49 6.68 4.28
CA VAL A 26 1.64 6.70 5.46
C VAL A 26 0.44 5.79 5.22
N ILE A 27 0.20 4.89 6.16
CA ILE A 27 -0.91 3.93 6.14
C ILE A 27 -1.70 4.09 7.43
N TRP A 28 -3.01 4.24 7.34
CA TRP A 28 -3.86 4.34 8.52
C TRP A 28 -5.18 3.58 8.36
N TYR A 29 -5.66 3.07 9.48
CA TYR A 29 -6.98 2.46 9.62
C TYR A 29 -8.03 3.54 9.87
N GLN A 30 -9.15 3.48 9.16
CA GLN A 30 -10.21 4.49 9.22
C GLN A 30 -11.14 4.40 10.45
N ASN A 31 -10.80 3.57 11.44
CA ASN A 31 -11.56 3.40 12.68
C ASN A 31 -13.07 3.21 12.47
N GLN A 32 -13.42 2.34 11.51
CA GLN A 32 -14.80 1.93 11.29
C GLN A 32 -15.18 0.87 12.34
N ASP A 33 -16.42 0.85 12.82
CA ASP A 33 -16.90 -0.18 13.78
C ASP A 33 -17.14 -1.54 13.09
N LYS A 34 -16.09 -2.04 12.43
CA LYS A 34 -16.04 -3.30 11.68
C LYS A 34 -15.15 -4.27 12.42
N LYS A 35 -15.64 -4.79 13.56
CA LYS A 35 -14.91 -5.75 14.40
C LYS A 35 -14.46 -6.99 13.62
N ASP A 36 -15.26 -7.45 12.66
CA ASP A 36 -14.92 -8.55 11.76
C ASP A 36 -13.69 -8.29 10.88
N ALA A 37 -13.39 -7.02 10.60
CA ALA A 37 -12.18 -6.70 9.86
C ALA A 37 -10.94 -6.90 10.73
N MET A 38 -11.03 -6.78 12.04
CA MET A 38 -9.88 -6.93 12.94
C MET A 38 -9.41 -8.39 13.07
N THR A 39 -10.27 -9.36 12.76
CA THR A 39 -9.95 -10.80 12.84
C THR A 39 -9.41 -11.38 11.52
N LYS A 40 -9.45 -10.61 10.43
CA LYS A 40 -8.97 -11.02 9.11
C LYS A 40 -7.47 -10.77 8.96
N CYS A 41 -6.80 -11.66 8.21
CA CYS A 41 -5.42 -11.46 7.79
C CYS A 41 -5.35 -10.44 6.65
N HIS A 42 -4.88 -9.23 6.95
CA HIS A 42 -4.69 -8.18 5.96
C HIS A 42 -3.27 -8.18 5.42
N TYR A 43 -3.09 -7.66 4.21
CA TYR A 43 -1.76 -7.32 3.72
C TYR A 43 -1.78 -6.10 2.80
N PHE A 44 -0.63 -5.42 2.74
CA PHE A 44 -0.32 -4.38 1.77
C PHE A 44 0.60 -4.96 0.71
N ALA A 45 0.24 -4.74 -0.56
CA ALA A 45 1.05 -5.12 -1.71
C ALA A 45 1.62 -3.86 -2.36
N PHE A 46 2.95 -3.76 -2.34
CA PHE A 46 3.75 -2.72 -2.98
C PHE A 46 4.29 -3.28 -4.29
N TYR A 47 3.72 -2.81 -5.39
CA TYR A 47 4.15 -3.17 -6.74
C TYR A 47 5.18 -2.16 -7.20
N HIS A 48 6.21 -2.63 -7.91
CA HIS A 48 7.19 -1.75 -8.54
C HIS A 48 7.49 -2.17 -9.97
N THR A 49 7.95 -1.19 -10.73
CA THR A 49 8.42 -1.29 -12.10
C THR A 49 9.32 -0.09 -12.35
N HIS A 50 10.27 -0.18 -13.29
CA HIS A 50 11.06 0.98 -13.69
C HIS A 50 10.19 2.03 -14.40
N SER A 51 10.55 3.30 -14.24
CA SER A 51 9.88 4.39 -14.97
C SER A 51 10.25 4.35 -16.45
N ASP A 52 9.28 4.66 -17.32
CA ASP A 52 9.48 4.84 -18.77
C ASP A 52 9.43 6.33 -19.18
N GLY A 53 9.44 7.24 -18.20
CA GLY A 53 9.33 8.69 -18.40
C GLY A 53 7.90 9.25 -18.36
N LYS A 54 6.86 8.40 -18.38
CA LYS A 54 5.46 8.84 -18.23
C LYS A 54 5.12 9.18 -16.79
N GLY A 55 3.98 9.85 -16.57
CA GLY A 55 3.43 10.05 -15.24
C GLY A 55 3.04 8.72 -14.56
N PRO A 56 3.00 8.63 -13.22
CA PRO A 56 2.79 7.36 -12.53
C PRO A 56 1.50 6.65 -12.95
N ARG A 57 0.38 7.38 -13.04
CA ARG A 57 -0.92 6.78 -13.40
C ARG A 57 -0.93 6.20 -14.82
N GLU A 58 -0.28 6.90 -15.75
CA GLU A 58 -0.20 6.49 -17.15
C GLU A 58 0.70 5.26 -17.33
N LEU A 59 1.87 5.26 -16.68
CA LEU A 59 2.78 4.12 -16.63
C LEU A 59 2.04 2.85 -16.19
N TRP A 60 1.31 2.92 -15.07
CA TRP A 60 0.61 1.77 -14.50
C TRP A 60 -0.63 1.30 -15.27
N ALA A 61 -1.06 2.00 -16.32
CA ALA A 61 -2.16 1.53 -17.16
C ALA A 61 -1.79 0.25 -17.93
N ASN A 62 -0.53 0.15 -18.38
CA ASN A 62 -0.04 -0.98 -19.18
C ASN A 62 1.30 -1.55 -18.69
N ALA A 63 1.82 -1.08 -17.55
CA ALA A 63 3.12 -1.53 -17.04
C ALA A 63 3.15 -3.03 -16.75
N LYS A 64 4.25 -3.67 -17.16
CA LYS A 64 4.64 -4.97 -16.64
C LYS A 64 5.10 -4.78 -15.19
N ILE A 65 4.50 -5.55 -14.28
CA ILE A 65 4.96 -5.62 -12.89
C ILE A 65 6.30 -6.35 -12.88
N GLU A 66 7.33 -5.70 -12.38
CA GLU A 66 8.65 -6.32 -12.21
C GLU A 66 8.76 -7.06 -10.87
N GLY A 67 8.11 -6.52 -9.84
CA GLY A 67 8.07 -7.18 -8.55
C GLY A 67 6.94 -6.67 -7.67
N VAL A 68 6.66 -7.47 -6.64
CA VAL A 68 5.68 -7.16 -5.61
C VAL A 68 6.20 -7.57 -4.24
N ARG A 69 6.19 -6.64 -3.29
CA ARG A 69 6.41 -6.93 -1.88
C ARG A 69 5.08 -6.94 -1.15
N ARG A 70 4.77 -8.06 -0.47
CA ARG A 70 3.60 -8.16 0.41
C ARG A 70 4.04 -8.00 1.86
N VAL A 71 3.37 -7.13 2.59
CA VAL A 71 3.60 -6.87 4.02
C VAL A 71 2.32 -7.20 4.77
N PRO A 72 2.30 -8.24 5.62
CA PRO A 72 1.13 -8.58 6.42
C PRO A 72 0.85 -7.47 7.44
N ALA A 73 -0.43 -7.25 7.74
CA ALA A 73 -0.89 -6.30 8.73
C ALA A 73 -1.71 -7.03 9.80
N ALA A 74 -1.38 -6.77 11.06
CA ALA A 74 -2.05 -7.33 12.21
C ALA A 74 -2.50 -6.20 13.13
N PHE A 75 -3.72 -6.32 13.66
CA PHE A 75 -4.19 -5.45 14.72
C PHE A 75 -3.64 -5.95 16.05
N THR A 76 -3.03 -5.06 16.81
CA THR A 76 -2.59 -5.34 18.17
C THR A 76 -3.45 -4.56 19.16
N THR A 77 -3.58 -5.09 20.38
CA THR A 77 -4.18 -4.34 21.47
C THR A 77 -3.28 -3.19 21.85
N ALA A 78 -3.86 -2.02 22.10
CA ALA A 78 -3.11 -0.89 22.65
C ALA A 78 -2.55 -1.31 24.01
N THR A 79 -1.22 -1.35 24.11
CA THR A 79 -0.54 -1.55 25.39
C THR A 79 -0.61 -0.22 26.12
N LYS A 80 -1.24 -0.21 27.30
CA LYS A 80 -1.31 0.97 28.18
C LYS A 80 0.05 1.28 28.77
#